data_AF-A0A519RS81-F1
#
_entry.id   AF-A0A519RS81-F1
#
_cell.length_a   1.000
_cell.length_b   1.000
_cell.length_c   1.000
_cell.angle_alpha   90.00
_cell.angle_beta   90.00
_cell.angle_gamma   90.00
#
_symmetry.space_group_name_H-M   'P 1'
#
loop_
_entity.id
_entity.type
_entity.pdbx_description
1 polymer ?
#
loop_
_entity_poly.entity_id
_entity_poly.type
_entity_poly.pdbx_seq_one_letter_code
_entity_poly.pdbx_strand_id
1 'polypeptide(L)' 'LRVVRHLGWPWRAATVGYLLPRAWRDALYRYVARHRYRWFGRQQACMLPTPELRERFLT' A
#
# COMPACT_ATOMS: atom_id res chain seq x y z
N LEU A 1 7.69 2.23 -11.67
CA LEU A 1 8.30 3.56 -11.39
C LEU A 1 8.10 4.61 -12.48
N ARG A 2 7.75 4.26 -13.74
CA ARG A 2 7.60 5.25 -14.83
C ARG A 2 6.35 6.13 -14.68
N VAL A 3 5.25 5.57 -14.18
CA VAL A 3 3.95 6.26 -13.97
C VAL A 3 4.02 7.38 -12.92
N VAL A 4 4.83 7.21 -11.89
CA VAL A 4 4.96 8.16 -10.76
C VAL A 4 5.50 9.52 -11.23
N ARG A 5 6.27 9.55 -12.33
CA ARG A 5 6.83 10.79 -12.90
C ARG A 5 5.79 11.70 -13.55
N HIS A 6 4.64 11.16 -13.95
CA HIS A 6 3.55 11.93 -14.53
C HIS A 6 2.59 12.51 -13.50
N LEU A 7 2.71 12.10 -12.23
CA LEU A 7 1.73 12.43 -11.20
C LEU A 7 1.99 13.81 -10.52
N GLY A 8 2.93 14.61 -11.05
CA GLY A 8 3.21 15.95 -10.56
C GLY A 8 3.88 16.01 -9.18
N TRP A 9 3.95 17.20 -8.58
CA TRP A 9 4.29 17.37 -7.16
C TRP A 9 3.06 16.93 -6.34
N PRO A 10 3.15 16.04 -5.33
CA PRO A 10 4.30 15.71 -4.46
C PRO A 10 5.05 14.42 -4.82
N TRP A 11 4.70 13.74 -5.91
CA TRP A 11 5.29 12.44 -6.27
C TRP A 11 6.77 12.52 -6.68
N ARG A 12 7.23 13.70 -7.12
CA ARG A 12 8.68 13.99 -7.25
C ARG A 12 9.44 13.92 -5.91
N ALA A 13 8.80 14.25 -4.78
CA ALA A 13 9.41 14.08 -3.46
C ALA A 13 9.48 12.61 -3.03
N ALA A 14 8.56 11.76 -3.50
CA ALA A 14 8.65 10.31 -3.26
C ALA A 14 9.93 9.71 -3.91
N THR A 15 10.47 10.32 -4.97
CA THR A 15 11.80 9.97 -5.51
C THR A 15 12.94 10.27 -4.54
N VAL A 16 12.80 11.22 -3.62
CA VAL A 16 13.80 11.45 -2.55
C VAL A 16 13.83 10.25 -1.58
N GLY A 17 12.69 9.59 -1.37
CA GLY A 17 12.64 8.29 -0.70
C GLY A 17 13.41 7.18 -1.42
N TYR A 18 13.77 7.35 -2.70
CA TYR A 18 14.67 6.44 -3.43
C TYR A 18 16.13 6.65 -3.04
N LEU A 19 16.50 7.87 -2.64
CA LEU A 19 17.84 8.22 -2.15
C LEU A 19 18.12 7.57 -0.77
N LEU A 20 17.07 7.22 -0.03
CA LEU A 20 17.21 6.51 1.24
C LEU A 20 17.92 5.15 1.02
N PRO A 21 18.92 4.80 1.86
CA PRO A 21 19.61 3.52 1.77
C PRO A 21 18.61 2.37 1.84
N ARG A 22 18.88 1.28 1.09
CA ARG A 22 18.05 0.07 1.11
C ARG A 22 17.74 -0.41 2.53
N ALA A 23 18.73 -0.35 3.42
CA ALA A 23 18.58 -0.73 4.83
C ALA A 23 17.49 0.06 5.56
N TRP A 24 17.36 1.36 5.31
CA TRP A 24 16.34 2.20 5.94
C TRP A 24 14.94 1.91 5.41
N ARG A 25 14.81 1.72 4.09
CA ARG A 25 13.53 1.33 3.47
C ARG A 25 13.06 -0.01 4.01
N ASP A 26 13.96 -0.99 4.11
CA ASP A 26 13.65 -2.31 4.66
C ASP A 26 13.31 -2.24 6.16
N ALA A 27 14.04 -1.45 6.94
CA ALA A 27 13.76 -1.28 8.37
C ALA A 27 12.40 -0.62 8.61
N LEU A 28 12.10 0.46 7.88
CA LEU A 28 10.81 1.14 7.94
C LEU A 28 9.68 0.19 7.50
N TYR A 29 9.87 -0.53 6.39
CA TYR A 29 8.89 -1.50 5.92
C TYR A 29 8.64 -2.60 6.95
N ARG A 30 9.69 -3.17 7.55
CA ARG A 30 9.58 -4.17 8.63
C ARG A 30 8.92 -3.60 9.89
N TYR A 31 9.16 -2.34 10.22
CA TYR A 31 8.51 -1.69 11.36
C TYR A 31 7.01 -1.54 11.13
N VAL A 32 6.62 -0.99 9.97
CA VAL A 32 5.21 -0.84 9.59
C VAL A 32 4.54 -2.21 9.45
N ALA A 33 5.19 -3.18 8.81
CA ALA A 33 4.64 -4.53 8.63
C ALA A 33 4.38 -5.24 9.98
N ARG A 34 5.23 -5.03 10.98
CA ARG A 34 5.01 -5.56 12.34
C ARG A 34 3.85 -4.87 13.06
N HIS A 35 3.67 -3.57 12.85
CA HIS A 35 2.60 -2.81 13.49
C HIS A 35 1.28 -2.77 12.69
N ARG A 36 1.26 -3.20 11.43
CA ARG A 36 0.10 -3.08 10.54
C ARG A 36 -1.18 -3.64 11.14
N TYR A 37 -1.08 -4.80 11.78
CA TYR A 37 -2.22 -5.47 12.41
C TYR A 37 -2.64 -4.83 13.72
N ARG A 38 -1.72 -4.12 14.39
CA ARG A 38 -2.01 -3.36 15.60
C ARG A 38 -2.70 -2.04 15.28
N TRP A 39 -2.37 -1.42 14.14
CA TRP A 39 -2.93 -0.13 13.72
C TRP A 39 -4.24 -0.25 12.96
N PHE A 40 -4.35 -1.21 12.04
CA PHE A 40 -5.54 -1.40 11.20
C PHE A 40 -6.46 -2.54 11.68
N GLY A 41 -6.03 -3.30 12.67
CA GLY A 41 -6.70 -4.54 13.05
C GLY A 41 -6.42 -5.68 12.06
N ARG A 42 -6.64 -6.93 12.50
CA ARG A 42 -6.74 -8.07 11.59
C ARG A 42 -8.17 -8.19 11.12
N GLN A 43 -8.35 -8.24 9.80
CA GLN A 43 -9.60 -8.70 9.23
C GLN A 43 -9.72 -10.20 9.53
N GLN A 44 -10.66 -10.58 10.39
CA GLN A 44 -10.81 -11.97 10.86
C GLN A 44 -11.56 -12.87 9.86
N ALA A 45 -12.29 -12.27 8.93
CA ALA A 45 -13.02 -12.98 7.90
C ALA A 45 -12.78 -12.32 6.53
N CYS A 46 -12.69 -13.13 5.48
CA CYS A 46 -12.77 -12.63 4.12
C CYS A 46 -14.11 -11.92 3.93
N MET A 47 -14.06 -10.72 3.33
CA MET A 47 -15.28 -10.02 2.94
C MET A 47 -15.99 -10.87 1.89
N LEU A 48 -17.16 -11.42 2.25
CA LEU A 48 -18.03 -12.03 1.26
C LEU A 48 -18.71 -10.88 0.50
N PRO A 49 -18.59 -10.82 -0.84
CA PRO A 49 -19.21 -9.76 -1.62
C PRO A 49 -20.73 -9.81 -1.42
N THR A 50 -21.35 -8.65 -1.23
CA THR A 50 -22.81 -8.52 -1.22
C THR A 50 -23.36 -8.91 -2.59
N PRO A 51 -24.64 -9.34 -2.69
CA PRO A 51 -25.24 -9.69 -3.97
C PRO A 51 -25.08 -8.59 -5.03
N GLU A 52 -25.14 -7.30 -4.67
CA GLU A 52 -24.95 -6.21 -5.64
C GLU A 52 -23.50 -6.10 -6.16
N LEU A 53 -22.50 -6.45 -5.34
CA LEU A 53 -21.10 -6.47 -5.76
C LEU A 53 -20.82 -7.66 -6.67
N ARG A 54 -21.45 -8.80 -6.44
CA ARG A 54 -21.24 -10.03 -7.23
C ARG A 54 -21.58 -9.85 -8.71
N GLU A 55 -22.60 -9.05 -9.02
CA GLU A 55 -22.98 -8.71 -10.40
C GLU A 55 -21.90 -7.91 -11.14
N ARG A 56 -21.08 -7.13 -10.42
CA ARG A 56 -19.98 -6.35 -11.04
C ARG A 56 -18.70 -7.15 -11.27
N PHE A 57 -18.54 -8.28 -10.58
CA PHE A 57 -17.34 -9.12 -10.67
C PHE A 57 -17.52 -10.35 -11.59
N LEU A 58 -18.71 -10.58 -12.16
CA LEU A 58 -18.97 -11.67 -13.10
C LEU A 58 -19.23 -11.12 -14.51
N THR A 59 -18.16 -10.98 -15.28
CA THR A 59 -18.16 -11.07 -16.75
C THR A 59 -16.90 -11.78 -17.18
#